data_AF-A0A0B1S9X5-F1
#
_entry.id   AF-A0A0B1S9X5-F1
#
_cell.length_a   1.000
_cell.length_b   1.000
_cell.length_c   1.000
_cell.angle_alpha   90.00
_cell.angle_beta   90.00
_cell.angle_gamma   90.00
#
_symmetry.space_group_name_H-M   'P 1'
#
loop_
_entity.id
_entity.type
_entity.pdbx_description
1 polymer ?
#
loop_
_entity_poly.entity_id
_entity_poly.type
_entity_poly.pdbx_seq_one_letter_code
_entity_poly.pdbx_strand_id
1 'polypeptide(L)'
;MGFAFDEQYAGLKGDNESEPLPPADLVAVAVCIATRFTQLSTTANIETLGSAYSMLMFDFSGPQAVTANATSQAVQGTAAAFILLPFIFLDIGKRLKQRTVNIACILGLLAFHVITYPWGFGNSSVTVHQQDSLNGGCDASRFTWCSATPKVNKWLYYGSLCMVFEVSFAISNVVLPTLFSKVIGPRRQGTMQGIFQMSGSIARMIAPVFLNLVYSHFGPRGVWQVEIAQLVLTLSLWFVFLARLVPLEKLRPREEESQKRTA
;
A
#
# COMPACT_ATOMS: atom_id res chain seq x y z
N MET A 1 40.42 11.59 -9.38
CA MET A 1 39.07 11.83 -9.95
C MET A 1 38.17 12.29 -8.82
N GLY A 2 38.06 13.62 -8.66
CA GLY A 2 37.24 14.23 -7.63
C GLY A 2 35.78 14.27 -8.05
N PHE A 3 34.88 13.85 -7.17
CA PHE A 3 33.46 14.14 -7.32
C PHE A 3 33.26 15.63 -7.01
N ALA A 4 33.09 16.43 -8.06
CA ALA A 4 32.82 17.86 -7.99
C ALA A 4 31.30 18.10 -7.91
N PHE A 5 30.69 17.83 -6.76
CA PHE A 5 29.35 18.33 -6.48
C PHE A 5 29.27 18.76 -5.02
N ASP A 6 29.36 20.08 -4.82
CA ASP A 6 29.22 20.70 -3.52
C ASP A 6 27.72 20.86 -3.22
N GLU A 7 27.21 20.09 -2.25
CA GLU A 7 25.78 20.00 -1.96
C GLU A 7 25.34 21.17 -1.05
N GLN A 8 24.84 22.25 -1.65
CA GLN A 8 24.16 23.32 -0.91
C GLN A 8 22.66 23.03 -0.74
N TYR A 9 22.21 22.86 0.51
CA TYR A 9 20.82 22.59 0.85
C TYR A 9 20.07 23.87 1.22
N ALA A 10 18.99 24.18 0.48
CA ALA A 10 18.10 25.29 0.78
C ALA A 10 17.34 25.02 2.08
N GLY A 11 17.65 25.77 3.14
CA GLY A 11 17.03 25.66 4.47
C GLY A 11 18.01 25.76 5.64
N LEU A 12 19.33 25.67 5.37
CA LEU A 12 20.40 25.83 6.36
C LEU A 12 20.98 27.26 6.34
N LYS A 13 20.12 28.30 6.31
CA LYS A 13 20.59 29.69 6.52
C LYS A 13 20.68 29.97 8.02
N GLY A 14 21.70 29.37 8.64
CA GLY A 14 22.40 29.89 9.81
C GLY A 14 23.86 30.06 9.39
N ASP A 15 24.51 31.13 9.84
CA ASP A 15 25.78 31.63 9.30
C ASP A 15 26.87 30.55 9.07
N ASN A 16 27.40 30.55 7.84
CA ASN A 16 28.74 30.13 7.42
C ASN A 16 29.31 28.71 7.67
N GLU A 17 28.59 27.73 8.21
CA GLU A 17 29.05 26.33 8.17
C GLU A 17 27.93 25.38 7.75
N SER A 18 28.14 24.65 6.65
CA SER A 18 27.32 23.52 6.24
C SER A 18 27.49 22.41 7.27
N GLU A 19 26.62 22.37 8.28
CA GLU A 19 26.62 21.28 9.26
C GLU A 19 26.54 19.93 8.54
N PRO A 20 27.49 19.00 8.78
CA PRO A 20 27.49 17.71 8.14
C PRO A 20 26.30 16.89 8.65
N LEU A 21 25.32 16.68 7.78
CA LEU A 21 24.17 15.83 8.07
C LEU A 21 24.63 14.40 8.37
N PRO A 22 24.06 13.72 9.39
CA PRO A 22 24.37 12.31 9.64
C PRO A 22 24.12 11.46 8.38
N PRO A 23 24.84 10.32 8.24
CA PRO A 23 24.71 9.45 7.08
C PRO A 23 23.26 9.01 6.91
N ALA A 24 22.80 8.93 5.65
CA ALA A 24 21.43 8.53 5.35
C ALA A 24 21.15 7.13 5.93
N ASP A 25 20.03 6.97 6.64
CA ASP A 25 19.57 5.64 7.00
C ASP A 25 18.96 4.96 5.77
N LEU A 26 19.85 4.35 4.96
CA LEU A 26 19.48 3.63 3.74
C LEU A 26 18.51 2.47 4.02
N VAL A 27 18.53 1.91 5.22
CA VAL A 27 17.61 0.84 5.63
C VAL A 27 16.21 1.41 5.79
N ALA A 28 16.06 2.55 6.47
CA ALA A 28 14.75 3.21 6.61
C ALA A 28 14.19 3.66 5.24
N VAL A 29 15.05 4.16 4.35
CA VAL A 29 14.70 4.48 2.96
C VAL A 29 14.21 3.23 2.21
N ALA A 30 14.94 2.12 2.29
CA ALA A 30 14.57 0.86 1.65
C ALA A 30 13.24 0.31 2.16
N VAL A 31 12.99 0.37 3.47
CA VAL A 31 11.70 -0.04 4.06
C VAL A 31 10.56 0.80 3.52
N CYS A 32 10.71 2.13 3.43
CA CYS A 32 9.70 3.00 2.84
C CYS A 32 9.42 2.68 1.36
N ILE A 33 10.48 2.42 0.57
CA ILE A 33 10.36 2.03 -0.84
C ILE A 33 9.63 0.68 -0.97
N ALA A 34 10.00 -0.32 -0.18
CA ALA A 34 9.33 -1.63 -0.16
C ALA A 34 7.85 -1.53 0.26
N THR A 35 7.55 -0.61 1.18
CA THR A 35 6.18 -0.33 1.60
C THR A 35 5.36 0.29 0.46
N ARG A 36 5.96 1.23 -0.27
CA ARG A 36 5.31 1.86 -1.43
C ARG A 36 5.04 0.86 -2.54
N PHE A 37 6.02 -0.02 -2.81
CA PHE A 37 5.85 -1.14 -3.72
C PHE A 37 4.66 -2.00 -3.32
N THR A 38 4.62 -2.44 -2.06
CA THR A 38 3.53 -3.29 -1.54
C THR A 38 2.17 -2.62 -1.67
N GLN A 39 2.05 -1.35 -1.29
CA GLN A 39 0.78 -0.61 -1.40
C GLN A 39 0.26 -0.57 -2.83
N LEU A 40 1.11 -0.20 -3.79
CA LEU A 40 0.66 -0.06 -5.17
C LEU A 40 0.48 -1.39 -5.87
N SER A 41 1.23 -2.43 -5.47
CA SER A 41 0.95 -3.82 -5.85
C SER A 41 -0.46 -4.19 -5.43
N THR A 42 -0.76 -4.14 -4.12
CA THR A 42 -2.05 -4.55 -3.58
C THR A 42 -3.22 -3.81 -4.24
N THR A 43 -3.13 -2.50 -4.39
CA THR A 43 -4.17 -1.71 -5.09
C THR A 43 -4.32 -2.12 -6.55
N ALA A 44 -3.23 -2.24 -7.31
CA ALA A 44 -3.29 -2.63 -8.71
C ALA A 44 -3.94 -4.01 -8.89
N ASN A 45 -3.75 -4.93 -7.95
CA ASN A 45 -4.37 -6.26 -8.01
C ASN A 45 -5.86 -6.22 -7.75
N ILE A 46 -6.32 -5.46 -6.77
CA ILE A 46 -7.76 -5.28 -6.52
C ILE A 46 -8.43 -4.60 -7.72
N GLU A 47 -7.79 -3.59 -8.32
CA GLU A 47 -8.29 -2.92 -9.52
C GLU A 47 -8.36 -3.87 -10.73
N THR A 48 -7.31 -4.66 -10.95
CA THR A 48 -7.20 -5.54 -12.12
C THR A 48 -8.11 -6.76 -12.01
N LEU A 49 -8.17 -7.39 -10.83
CA LEU A 49 -8.96 -8.61 -10.62
C LEU A 49 -10.40 -8.33 -10.21
N GLY A 50 -10.76 -7.10 -9.84
CA GLY A 50 -12.07 -6.78 -9.26
C GLY A 50 -13.26 -7.27 -10.10
N SER A 51 -13.23 -7.07 -11.41
CA SER A 51 -14.29 -7.55 -12.32
C SER A 51 -14.34 -9.08 -12.37
N ALA A 52 -13.21 -9.75 -12.60
CA ALA A 52 -13.15 -11.21 -12.65
C ALA A 52 -13.56 -11.85 -11.32
N TYR A 53 -13.14 -11.25 -10.20
CA TYR A 53 -13.52 -11.65 -8.85
C TYR A 53 -15.02 -11.51 -8.61
N SER A 54 -15.62 -10.40 -9.08
CA SER A 54 -17.06 -10.16 -8.93
C SER A 54 -17.90 -11.14 -9.74
N MET A 55 -17.47 -11.46 -10.97
CA MET A 55 -18.10 -12.51 -11.78
C MET A 55 -18.02 -13.87 -11.09
N LEU A 56 -16.86 -14.21 -10.52
CA LEU A 56 -16.63 -15.49 -9.86
C LEU A 56 -17.40 -15.65 -8.54
N MET A 57 -17.34 -14.63 -7.67
CA MET A 57 -17.82 -14.74 -6.28
C MET A 57 -19.28 -14.37 -6.12
N PHE A 58 -19.81 -13.48 -6.97
CA PHE A 58 -21.15 -12.92 -6.83
C PHE A 58 -22.08 -13.25 -8.00
N ASP A 59 -21.63 -14.11 -8.94
CA ASP A 59 -22.38 -14.50 -10.13
C ASP A 59 -22.87 -13.28 -10.93
N PHE A 60 -22.00 -12.26 -11.04
CA PHE A 60 -22.29 -11.11 -11.89
C PHE A 60 -21.98 -11.45 -13.34
N SER A 61 -22.83 -10.98 -14.25
CA SER A 61 -22.48 -10.97 -15.68
C SER A 61 -21.32 -10.00 -15.95
N GLY A 62 -20.62 -10.15 -17.07
CA GLY A 62 -19.52 -9.24 -17.46
C GLY A 62 -19.89 -7.75 -17.34
N PRO A 63 -21.00 -7.30 -17.94
CA PRO A 63 -21.46 -5.91 -17.80
C PRO A 63 -21.77 -5.50 -16.36
N GLN A 64 -22.44 -6.37 -15.58
CA GLN A 64 -22.75 -6.09 -14.17
C GLN A 64 -21.49 -5.94 -13.32
N ALA A 65 -20.49 -6.80 -13.54
CA ALA A 65 -19.22 -6.74 -12.85
C ALA A 65 -18.48 -5.44 -13.16
N VAL A 66 -18.39 -5.05 -14.43
CA VAL A 66 -17.75 -3.78 -14.83
C VAL A 66 -18.47 -2.60 -14.19
N THR A 67 -19.80 -2.54 -14.27
CA THR A 67 -20.58 -1.44 -13.66
C THR A 67 -20.38 -1.39 -12.14
N ALA A 68 -20.45 -2.53 -11.43
CA ALA A 68 -20.29 -2.57 -9.98
C ALA A 68 -18.89 -2.11 -9.54
N ASN A 69 -17.83 -2.54 -10.23
CA ASN A 69 -16.46 -2.13 -9.91
C ASN A 69 -16.21 -0.66 -10.26
N ALA A 70 -16.75 -0.16 -11.37
CA ALA A 70 -16.68 1.27 -11.71
C ALA A 70 -17.40 2.15 -10.69
N THR A 71 -18.61 1.76 -10.25
CA THR A 71 -19.33 2.46 -9.19
C THR A 71 -18.55 2.42 -7.88
N SER A 72 -17.98 1.27 -7.51
CA SER A 72 -17.15 1.16 -6.31
C SER A 72 -15.93 2.08 -6.36
N GLN A 73 -15.26 2.20 -7.51
CA GLN A 73 -14.13 3.13 -7.67
C GLN A 73 -14.57 4.59 -7.58
N ALA A 74 -15.72 4.96 -8.13
CA ALA A 74 -16.26 6.32 -8.00
C ALA A 74 -16.56 6.68 -6.52
N VAL A 75 -17.10 5.72 -5.76
CA VAL A 75 -17.32 5.87 -4.31
C VAL A 75 -15.99 6.02 -3.57
N GLN A 76 -15.00 5.19 -3.89
CA GLN A 76 -13.66 5.27 -3.28
C GLN A 76 -12.98 6.60 -3.57
N GLY A 77 -12.98 7.08 -4.81
CA GLY A 77 -12.42 8.39 -5.17
C GLY A 77 -13.11 9.56 -4.46
N THR A 78 -14.43 9.46 -4.29
CA THR A 78 -15.22 10.44 -3.53
C THR A 78 -14.87 10.39 -2.04
N ALA A 79 -14.81 9.20 -1.44
CA ALA A 79 -14.40 8.99 -0.06
C ALA A 79 -12.97 9.49 0.19
N ALA A 80 -12.04 9.24 -0.74
CA ALA A 80 -10.68 9.75 -0.69
C ALA A 80 -10.66 11.28 -0.61
N ALA A 81 -11.46 11.97 -1.43
CA ALA A 81 -11.56 13.43 -1.37
C ALA A 81 -12.06 13.91 0.00
N PHE A 82 -13.08 13.27 0.57
CA PHE A 82 -13.58 13.59 1.92
C PHE A 82 -12.56 13.30 3.03
N ILE A 83 -11.66 12.33 2.86
CA ILE A 83 -10.60 12.02 3.83
C ILE A 83 -9.45 13.03 3.68
N LEU A 84 -9.05 13.34 2.44
CA LEU A 84 -7.86 14.13 2.13
C LEU A 84 -8.08 15.64 2.32
N LEU A 85 -9.27 16.17 2.03
CA LEU A 85 -9.55 17.60 2.17
C LEU A 85 -9.38 18.09 3.63
N PRO A 86 -9.96 17.44 4.66
CA PRO A 86 -9.69 17.79 6.06
C PRO A 86 -8.22 17.67 6.44
N PHE A 87 -7.50 16.68 5.89
CA PHE A 87 -6.07 16.51 6.14
C PHE A 87 -5.26 17.74 5.71
N ILE A 88 -5.66 18.38 4.62
CA ILE A 88 -5.04 19.61 4.09
C ILE A 88 -5.45 20.82 4.94
N PHE A 89 -6.75 21.03 5.18
CA PHE A 89 -7.22 22.24 5.86
C PHE A 89 -6.94 22.28 7.36
N LEU A 90 -6.93 21.12 8.03
CA LEU A 90 -6.76 21.02 9.48
C LEU A 90 -5.32 20.73 9.90
N ASP A 91 -4.37 20.72 8.96
CA ASP A 91 -2.93 20.51 9.23
C ASP A 91 -2.66 19.21 10.03
N ILE A 92 -3.53 18.19 9.87
CA ILE A 92 -3.53 16.96 10.66
C ILE A 92 -2.18 16.23 10.55
N GLY A 93 -1.53 16.33 9.39
CA GLY A 93 -0.21 15.75 9.13
C GLY A 93 0.88 16.21 10.11
N LYS A 94 0.75 17.39 10.73
CA LYS A 94 1.69 17.88 11.77
C LYS A 94 1.45 17.22 13.13
N ARG A 95 0.22 16.82 13.43
CA ARG A 95 -0.19 16.22 14.71
C ARG A 95 -0.11 14.70 14.73
N LEU A 96 -0.07 14.06 13.55
CA LEU A 96 -0.01 12.61 13.45
C LEU A 96 1.41 12.07 13.65
N LYS A 97 1.51 11.02 14.46
CA LYS A 97 2.70 10.16 14.52
C LYS A 97 2.74 9.30 13.26
N GLN A 98 3.43 9.78 12.21
CA GLN A 98 3.39 9.17 10.87
C GLN A 98 3.70 7.66 10.90
N ARG A 99 4.63 7.21 11.75
CA ARG A 99 4.93 5.78 11.89
C ARG A 99 3.75 4.96 12.39
N THR A 100 3.12 5.38 13.48
CA THR A 100 1.98 4.68 14.08
C THR A 100 0.81 4.63 13.12
N VAL A 101 0.56 5.74 12.42
CA VAL A 101 -0.50 5.81 11.41
C VAL A 101 -0.20 4.88 10.25
N ASN A 102 1.04 4.83 9.75
CA ASN A 102 1.37 3.93 8.64
C ASN A 102 1.28 2.45 9.03
N ILE A 103 1.66 2.08 10.26
CA ILE A 103 1.44 0.73 10.78
C ILE A 103 -0.06 0.41 10.83
N ALA A 104 -0.89 1.34 11.32
CA ALA A 104 -2.34 1.18 11.34
C ALA A 104 -2.91 1.01 9.92
N CYS A 105 -2.39 1.74 8.92
CA CYS A 105 -2.78 1.55 7.52
C CYS A 105 -2.39 0.17 6.98
N ILE A 106 -1.17 -0.32 7.25
CA ILE A 106 -0.75 -1.67 6.83
C ILE A 106 -1.64 -2.74 7.49
N LEU A 107 -1.96 -2.59 8.77
CA LEU A 107 -2.89 -3.46 9.48
C LEU A 107 -4.30 -3.40 8.90
N GLY A 108 -4.78 -2.22 8.49
CA GLY A 108 -6.06 -2.06 7.82
C GLY A 108 -6.10 -2.76 6.45
N LEU A 109 -5.05 -2.62 5.64
CA LEU A 109 -4.91 -3.36 4.38
C LEU A 109 -4.88 -4.87 4.62
N LEU A 110 -4.16 -5.33 5.64
CA LEU A 110 -4.13 -6.75 6.02
C LEU A 110 -5.51 -7.23 6.49
N ALA A 111 -6.19 -6.45 7.31
CA ALA A 111 -7.53 -6.76 7.80
C ALA A 111 -8.53 -6.90 6.65
N PHE A 112 -8.47 -6.03 5.64
CA PHE A 112 -9.29 -6.17 4.43
C PHE A 112 -9.08 -7.53 3.75
N HIS A 113 -7.83 -7.95 3.53
CA HIS A 113 -7.54 -9.24 2.89
C HIS A 113 -8.01 -10.42 3.75
N VAL A 114 -7.82 -10.34 5.08
CA VAL A 114 -8.27 -11.38 6.01
C VAL A 114 -9.79 -11.48 6.07
N ILE A 115 -10.50 -10.36 6.11
CA ILE A 115 -11.97 -10.30 6.14
C ILE A 115 -12.56 -10.83 4.83
N THR A 116 -11.95 -10.49 3.70
CA THR A 116 -12.43 -10.89 2.37
C THR A 116 -11.91 -12.24 1.91
N TYR A 117 -11.07 -12.91 2.71
CA TYR A 117 -10.58 -14.24 2.39
C TYR A 117 -11.73 -15.26 2.36
N PRO A 118 -11.82 -16.14 1.35
CA PRO A 118 -12.87 -17.15 1.26
C PRO A 118 -12.61 -18.33 2.24
N TRP A 119 -12.88 -18.08 3.52
CA TRP A 119 -12.73 -19.03 4.64
C TRP A 119 -13.62 -20.26 4.53
N GLY A 120 -14.81 -20.13 3.92
CA GLY A 120 -15.76 -21.23 3.76
C GLY A 120 -16.73 -21.42 4.94
N PHE A 121 -17.06 -20.36 5.69
CA PHE A 121 -17.99 -20.45 6.83
C PHE A 121 -19.42 -20.85 6.47
N GLY A 122 -19.83 -20.68 5.22
CA GLY A 122 -21.05 -21.26 4.66
C GLY A 122 -20.63 -22.21 3.55
N ASN A 123 -21.10 -23.45 3.58
CA ASN A 123 -20.78 -24.52 2.62
C ASN A 123 -21.21 -24.24 1.15
N SER A 124 -21.34 -22.98 0.75
CA SER A 124 -21.60 -22.53 -0.61
C SER A 124 -20.28 -22.28 -1.34
N SER A 125 -19.92 -23.22 -2.22
CA SER A 125 -18.87 -23.01 -3.23
C SER A 125 -19.33 -22.04 -4.32
N VAL A 126 -18.39 -21.51 -5.09
CA VAL A 126 -18.67 -20.73 -6.30
C VAL A 126 -19.54 -21.55 -7.27
N THR A 127 -20.36 -20.87 -8.07
CA THR A 127 -21.22 -21.53 -9.06
C THR A 127 -20.32 -22.10 -10.16
N VAL A 128 -20.44 -23.41 -10.40
CA VAL A 128 -19.59 -24.11 -11.37
C VAL A 128 -20.39 -24.36 -12.65
N HIS A 129 -19.81 -23.97 -13.78
CA HIS A 129 -20.33 -24.27 -15.11
C HIS A 129 -19.30 -25.12 -15.87
N GLN A 130 -19.77 -26.01 -16.75
CA GLN A 130 -18.86 -26.79 -17.63
C GLN A 130 -18.31 -25.98 -18.81
N GLN A 131 -18.92 -24.84 -19.11
CA GLN A 131 -18.53 -23.91 -20.16
C GLN A 131 -18.74 -22.48 -19.67
N ASP A 132 -18.15 -21.53 -20.38
CA ASP A 132 -18.28 -20.11 -20.08
C ASP A 132 -19.77 -19.67 -20.06
N SER A 133 -20.13 -18.90 -19.03
CA SER A 133 -21.52 -18.53 -18.73
C SER A 133 -21.68 -17.03 -18.77
N LEU A 134 -22.68 -16.55 -19.52
CA LEU A 134 -23.07 -15.14 -19.55
C LEU A 134 -23.51 -14.61 -18.17
N ASN A 135 -23.92 -15.49 -17.28
CA ASN A 135 -24.41 -15.15 -15.95
C ASN A 135 -23.30 -15.12 -14.88
N GLY A 136 -22.01 -15.25 -15.27
CA GLY A 136 -20.89 -15.33 -14.33
C GLY A 136 -20.66 -16.73 -13.77
N GLY A 137 -19.84 -16.83 -12.73
CA GLY A 137 -19.41 -18.08 -12.12
C GLY A 137 -18.03 -18.56 -12.59
N CYS A 138 -17.74 -19.84 -12.35
CA CYS A 138 -16.45 -20.47 -12.61
C CYS A 138 -16.56 -21.54 -13.70
N ASP A 139 -15.72 -21.43 -14.72
CA ASP A 139 -15.60 -22.44 -15.78
C ASP A 139 -14.69 -23.59 -15.33
N ALA A 140 -15.27 -24.74 -15.01
CA ALA A 140 -14.55 -25.93 -14.58
C ALA A 140 -13.76 -26.61 -15.69
N SER A 141 -14.03 -26.32 -16.97
CA SER A 141 -13.20 -26.81 -18.07
C SER A 141 -11.83 -26.12 -18.11
N ARG A 142 -11.79 -24.87 -17.64
CA ARG A 142 -10.60 -24.02 -17.61
C ARG A 142 -9.87 -24.05 -16.27
N PHE A 143 -10.59 -24.18 -15.15
CA PHE A 143 -10.03 -24.07 -13.81
C PHE A 143 -10.42 -25.24 -12.91
N THR A 144 -9.42 -25.95 -12.37
CA THR A 144 -9.62 -27.12 -11.50
C THR A 144 -10.01 -26.75 -10.07
N TRP A 145 -9.76 -25.51 -9.65
CA TRP A 145 -10.00 -25.01 -8.28
C TRP A 145 -11.44 -24.50 -8.05
N CYS A 146 -12.30 -24.48 -9.08
CA CYS A 146 -13.68 -23.97 -8.98
C CYS A 146 -14.48 -24.64 -7.86
N SER A 147 -14.48 -25.98 -7.79
CA SER A 147 -15.27 -26.72 -6.78
C SER A 147 -14.80 -26.51 -5.35
N ALA A 148 -13.50 -26.22 -5.16
CA ALA A 148 -12.89 -26.05 -3.85
C ALA A 148 -13.00 -24.62 -3.30
N THR A 149 -13.50 -23.66 -4.09
CA THR A 149 -13.49 -22.23 -3.73
C THR A 149 -14.84 -21.80 -3.14
N PRO A 150 -14.89 -21.39 -1.86
CA PRO A 150 -16.10 -20.86 -1.25
C PRO A 150 -16.44 -19.45 -1.73
N LYS A 151 -17.73 -19.12 -1.71
CA LYS A 151 -18.20 -17.76 -1.96
C LYS A 151 -17.90 -16.82 -0.80
N VAL A 152 -17.71 -15.55 -1.13
CA VAL A 152 -17.63 -14.43 -0.17
C VAL A 152 -18.93 -13.63 -0.25
N ASN A 153 -19.35 -13.03 0.86
CA ASN A 153 -20.53 -12.17 0.86
C ASN A 153 -20.24 -10.85 0.14
N LYS A 154 -21.04 -10.51 -0.88
CA LYS A 154 -20.90 -9.28 -1.68
C LYS A 154 -20.88 -8.00 -0.84
N TRP A 155 -21.72 -7.91 0.18
CA TRP A 155 -21.83 -6.72 1.03
C TRP A 155 -20.61 -6.59 1.94
N LEU A 156 -20.08 -7.72 2.41
CA LEU A 156 -18.83 -7.75 3.17
C LEU A 156 -17.65 -7.29 2.31
N TYR A 157 -17.56 -7.77 1.07
CA TYR A 157 -16.49 -7.40 0.15
C TYR A 157 -16.52 -5.90 -0.19
N TYR A 158 -17.61 -5.40 -0.79
CA TYR A 158 -17.68 -3.98 -1.17
C TYR A 158 -17.70 -3.04 0.04
N GLY A 159 -18.31 -3.45 1.15
CA GLY A 159 -18.31 -2.67 2.39
C GLY A 159 -16.91 -2.53 2.98
N SER A 160 -16.15 -3.62 3.09
CA SER A 160 -14.77 -3.58 3.57
C SER A 160 -13.81 -2.91 2.58
N LEU A 161 -14.06 -3.03 1.27
CA LEU A 161 -13.31 -2.32 0.24
C LEU A 161 -13.43 -0.80 0.42
N CYS A 162 -14.64 -0.27 0.57
CA CYS A 162 -14.84 1.17 0.75
C CYS A 162 -14.45 1.67 2.16
N MET A 163 -14.72 0.92 3.22
CA MET A 163 -14.52 1.40 4.61
C MET A 163 -13.13 1.10 5.19
N VAL A 164 -12.50 0.01 4.78
CA VAL A 164 -11.22 -0.45 5.37
C VAL A 164 -10.09 -0.24 4.38
N PHE A 165 -10.21 -0.79 3.17
CA PHE A 165 -9.15 -0.74 2.17
C PHE A 165 -8.87 0.70 1.73
N GLU A 166 -9.90 1.41 1.25
CA GLU A 166 -9.75 2.78 0.74
C GLU A 166 -9.28 3.75 1.82
N VAL A 167 -9.87 3.71 3.02
CA VAL A 167 -9.45 4.58 4.13
C VAL A 167 -7.97 4.36 4.46
N SER A 168 -7.54 3.10 4.53
CA SER A 168 -6.14 2.76 4.80
C SER A 168 -5.22 3.23 3.68
N PHE A 169 -5.62 3.04 2.42
CA PHE A 169 -4.85 3.43 1.25
C PHE A 169 -4.73 4.95 1.10
N ALA A 170 -5.83 5.69 1.21
CA ALA A 170 -5.86 7.15 1.11
C ALA A 170 -4.96 7.81 2.17
N ILE A 171 -5.08 7.39 3.43
CA ILE A 171 -4.25 7.92 4.52
C ILE A 171 -2.78 7.56 4.28
N SER A 172 -2.49 6.31 3.90
CA SER A 172 -1.11 5.88 3.70
C SER A 172 -0.43 6.57 2.51
N ASN A 173 -1.18 6.89 1.45
CA ASN A 173 -0.69 7.68 0.32
C ASN A 173 -0.22 9.09 0.69
N VAL A 174 -0.70 9.65 1.80
CA VAL A 174 -0.20 10.93 2.33
C VAL A 174 0.91 10.72 3.35
N VAL A 175 0.71 9.76 4.26
CA VAL A 175 1.59 9.57 5.42
C VAL A 175 2.93 8.98 5.03
N LEU A 176 2.98 8.00 4.12
CA LEU A 176 4.22 7.33 3.73
C LEU A 176 5.19 8.26 2.98
N PRO A 177 4.78 9.04 1.95
CA PRO A 177 5.68 9.99 1.30
C PRO A 177 6.13 11.12 2.23
N THR A 178 5.26 11.51 3.18
CA THR A 178 5.60 12.50 4.22
C THR A 178 6.68 11.96 5.16
N LEU A 179 6.53 10.72 5.63
CA LEU A 179 7.55 10.07 6.45
C LEU A 179 8.86 9.90 5.69
N PHE A 180 8.79 9.48 4.42
CA PHE A 180 9.96 9.31 3.57
C PHE A 180 10.75 10.62 3.42
N SER A 181 10.07 11.75 3.14
CA SER A 181 10.71 13.08 3.14
C SER A 181 11.37 13.41 4.46
N LYS A 182 10.73 13.10 5.60
CA LYS A 182 11.29 13.38 6.94
C LYS A 182 12.50 12.50 7.30
N VAL A 183 12.54 11.27 6.78
CA VAL A 183 13.67 10.33 6.97
C VAL A 183 14.88 10.75 6.12
N ILE A 184 14.65 11.33 4.95
CA ILE A 184 15.73 11.82 4.06
C ILE A 184 16.20 13.23 4.42
N GLY A 185 15.27 14.07 4.92
CA GLY A 185 15.56 15.46 5.25
C GLY A 185 15.82 16.28 3.99
N PRO A 186 16.72 17.28 4.04
CA PRO A 186 17.00 18.13 2.88
C PRO A 186 17.77 17.41 1.75
N ARG A 187 18.29 16.19 1.99
CA ARG A 187 19.19 15.46 1.07
C ARG A 187 18.50 15.06 -0.23
N ARG A 188 18.95 15.58 -1.39
CA ARG A 188 18.52 15.23 -2.76
C ARG A 188 17.03 14.82 -2.89
N GLN A 189 16.14 15.61 -2.29
CA GLN A 189 14.76 15.21 -2.04
C GLN A 189 14.00 14.86 -3.33
N GLY A 190 14.22 15.61 -4.42
CA GLY A 190 13.59 15.35 -5.72
C GLY A 190 13.96 13.99 -6.31
N THR A 191 15.26 13.65 -6.36
CA THR A 191 15.73 12.36 -6.90
C THR A 191 15.22 11.19 -6.07
N MET A 192 15.29 11.30 -4.73
CA MET A 192 14.85 10.22 -3.85
C MET A 192 13.33 10.01 -3.90
N GLN A 193 12.55 11.09 -3.97
CA GLN A 193 11.11 11.00 -4.20
C GLN A 193 10.79 10.40 -5.57
N GLY A 194 11.60 10.70 -6.60
CA GLY A 194 11.50 10.06 -7.90
C GLY A 194 11.69 8.54 -7.81
N ILE A 195 12.73 8.06 -7.13
CA ILE A 195 12.97 6.62 -6.91
C ILE A 195 11.81 5.98 -6.13
N PHE A 196 11.33 6.65 -5.09
CA PHE A 196 10.19 6.19 -4.31
C PHE A 196 8.93 6.01 -5.17
N GLN A 197 8.59 6.99 -6.03
CA GLN A 197 7.44 6.86 -6.93
C GLN A 197 7.67 5.81 -8.01
N MET A 198 8.89 5.71 -8.57
CA MET A 198 9.25 4.70 -9.56
C MET A 198 8.99 3.28 -9.04
N SER A 199 9.33 3.00 -7.78
CA SER A 199 9.06 1.69 -7.17
C SER A 199 7.58 1.30 -7.20
N GLY A 200 6.68 2.28 -6.99
CA GLY A 200 5.25 2.08 -7.07
C GLY A 200 4.78 1.79 -8.50
N SER A 201 5.33 2.50 -9.49
CA SER A 201 5.03 2.24 -10.91
C SER A 201 5.49 0.85 -11.35
N ILE A 202 6.68 0.41 -10.91
CA ILE A 202 7.17 -0.94 -11.14
C ILE A 202 6.22 -1.97 -10.53
N ALA A 203 5.75 -1.74 -9.30
CA ALA A 203 4.78 -2.63 -8.64
C ALA A 203 3.50 -2.79 -9.45
N ARG A 204 2.93 -1.68 -9.94
CA ARG A 204 1.70 -1.71 -10.76
C ARG A 204 1.87 -2.44 -12.09
N MET A 205 3.08 -2.48 -12.63
CA MET A 205 3.36 -3.17 -13.88
C MET A 205 3.57 -4.68 -13.67
N ILE A 206 4.33 -5.06 -12.62
CA ILE A 206 4.77 -6.45 -12.43
C ILE A 206 3.74 -7.27 -11.63
N ALA A 207 3.16 -6.69 -10.57
CA ALA A 207 2.32 -7.45 -9.64
C ALA A 207 1.08 -8.06 -10.29
N PRO A 208 0.32 -7.36 -11.16
CA PRO A 208 -0.85 -7.97 -11.81
C PRO A 208 -0.48 -9.13 -12.73
N VAL A 209 0.66 -9.08 -13.41
CA VAL A 209 1.12 -10.18 -14.26
C VAL A 209 1.42 -11.42 -13.42
N PHE A 210 2.18 -11.24 -12.34
CA PHE A 210 2.50 -12.33 -11.42
C PHE A 210 1.24 -12.94 -10.79
N LEU A 211 0.32 -12.11 -10.32
CA LEU A 211 -0.87 -12.59 -9.63
C LEU A 211 -1.94 -13.17 -10.56
N ASN A 212 -1.97 -12.77 -11.84
CA ASN A 212 -2.77 -13.48 -12.84
C ASN A 212 -2.28 -14.92 -13.06
N LEU A 213 -0.97 -15.18 -12.98
CA LEU A 213 -0.43 -16.55 -13.02
C LEU A 213 -0.86 -17.33 -11.78
N VAL A 214 -0.73 -16.72 -10.60
CA VAL A 214 -1.19 -17.33 -9.34
C VAL A 214 -2.69 -17.62 -9.39
N TYR A 215 -3.49 -16.67 -9.89
CA TYR A 215 -4.94 -16.83 -10.04
C TYR A 215 -5.30 -18.00 -10.96
N SER A 216 -4.58 -18.16 -12.07
CA SER A 216 -4.85 -19.24 -13.03
C SER A 216 -4.65 -20.63 -12.40
N HIS A 217 -3.63 -20.80 -11.56
CA HIS A 217 -3.30 -22.09 -10.96
C HIS A 217 -3.95 -22.36 -9.59
N PHE A 218 -4.03 -21.34 -8.72
CA PHE A 218 -4.47 -21.47 -7.33
C PHE A 218 -5.78 -20.71 -7.03
N GLY A 219 -6.34 -20.05 -8.03
CA GLY A 219 -7.56 -19.26 -7.89
C GLY A 219 -7.38 -18.02 -7.01
N PRO A 220 -8.50 -17.39 -6.60
CA PRO A 220 -8.48 -16.19 -5.77
C PRO A 220 -7.87 -16.44 -4.38
N ARG A 221 -7.93 -17.69 -3.87
CA ARG A 221 -7.31 -18.06 -2.60
C ARG A 221 -5.80 -17.87 -2.61
N GLY A 222 -5.13 -18.32 -3.67
CA GLY A 222 -3.69 -18.15 -3.81
C GLY A 222 -3.29 -16.68 -3.93
N VAL A 223 -4.05 -15.90 -4.71
CA VAL A 223 -3.83 -14.45 -4.84
C VAL A 223 -3.90 -13.76 -3.47
N TRP A 224 -4.95 -14.01 -2.70
CA TRP A 224 -5.10 -13.42 -1.38
C TRP A 224 -3.99 -13.85 -0.41
N GLN A 225 -3.53 -15.11 -0.48
CA GLN A 225 -2.42 -15.60 0.36
C GLN A 225 -1.12 -14.87 0.04
N VAL A 226 -0.82 -14.63 -1.23
CA VAL A 226 0.36 -13.88 -1.66
C VAL A 226 0.29 -12.44 -1.17
N GLU A 227 -0.86 -11.78 -1.30
CA GLU A 227 -1.06 -10.40 -0.79
C GLU A 227 -0.92 -10.33 0.73
N ILE A 228 -1.53 -11.26 1.46
CA ILE A 228 -1.38 -11.37 2.92
C ILE A 228 0.09 -11.57 3.29
N ALA A 229 0.80 -12.46 2.60
CA ALA A 229 2.23 -12.70 2.85
C ALA A 229 3.07 -11.45 2.60
N GLN A 230 2.80 -10.72 1.51
CA GLN A 230 3.49 -9.47 1.17
C GLN A 230 3.25 -8.37 2.22
N LEU A 231 2.00 -8.24 2.70
CA LEU A 231 1.64 -7.29 3.76
C LEU A 231 2.26 -7.66 5.11
N VAL A 232 2.27 -8.95 5.48
CA VAL A 232 2.90 -9.45 6.71
C VAL A 232 4.42 -9.25 6.66
N LEU A 233 5.06 -9.51 5.52
CA LEU A 233 6.49 -9.23 5.33
C LEU A 233 6.78 -7.74 5.53
N THR A 234 6.00 -6.87 4.89
CA THR A 234 6.14 -5.42 5.04
C THR A 234 5.95 -4.99 6.50
N LEU A 235 4.91 -5.49 7.17
CA LEU A 235 4.65 -5.20 8.58
C LEU A 235 5.80 -5.67 9.48
N SER A 236 6.37 -6.83 9.20
CA SER A 236 7.52 -7.37 9.92
C SER A 236 8.76 -6.48 9.75
N LEU A 237 9.04 -6.02 8.52
CA LEU A 237 10.11 -5.05 8.26
C LEU A 237 9.90 -3.75 9.05
N TRP A 238 8.66 -3.28 9.13
CA TRP A 238 8.32 -2.11 9.94
C TRP A 238 8.59 -2.30 11.42
N PHE A 239 8.24 -3.45 11.99
CA PHE A 239 8.51 -3.73 13.40
C PHE A 239 10.00 -3.87 13.71
N VAL A 240 10.75 -4.61 12.87
CA VAL A 240 12.20 -4.82 13.05
C VAL A 240 12.97 -3.50 12.93
N PHE A 241 12.62 -2.67 11.95
CA PHE A 241 13.33 -1.42 11.66
C PHE A 241 12.64 -0.19 12.25
N LEU A 242 11.61 -0.35 13.10
CA LEU A 242 10.82 0.77 13.63
C LEU A 242 11.67 1.83 14.33
N ALA A 243 12.70 1.37 15.04
CA ALA A 243 13.66 2.22 15.75
C ALA A 243 14.51 3.08 14.80
N ARG A 244 14.71 2.63 13.54
CA ARG A 244 15.47 3.32 12.50
C ARG A 244 14.67 4.32 11.67
N LEU A 245 13.33 4.21 11.65
CA LEU A 245 12.43 5.09 10.90
C LEU A 245 12.30 6.52 11.49
N VAL A 246 13.38 7.08 12.07
CA VAL A 246 13.37 8.35 12.80
C VAL A 246 13.48 9.57 11.88
N PRO A 247 12.56 10.56 12.00
CA PRO A 247 12.75 11.85 11.35
C PRO A 247 14.12 12.43 11.72
N LEU A 248 14.90 12.87 10.73
CA LEU A 248 16.24 13.42 10.96
C LEU A 248 16.26 14.56 11.98
N GLU A 249 15.18 15.33 12.08
CA GLU A 249 15.03 16.41 13.06
C GLU A 249 15.17 15.94 14.52
N LYS A 250 14.86 14.68 14.81
CA LYS A 250 15.06 14.08 16.14
C LYS A 250 16.47 13.50 16.35
N LEU A 251 17.27 13.39 15.30
CA LEU A 251 18.70 13.08 15.40
C LEU A 251 19.54 14.34 15.63
N ARG A 252 18.96 15.54 15.46
CA ARG A 252 19.64 16.83 15.65
C ARG A 252 19.92 17.30 17.11
N PRO A 253 19.34 16.77 18.21
CA PRO A 253 19.67 17.28 19.54
C PRO A 253 20.47 16.28 20.40
N ARG A 254 21.77 16.10 20.10
CA ARG A 254 22.75 15.55 21.06
C ARG A 254 24.16 16.12 20.93
N GLU A 255 24.56 16.58 19.75
CA GLU A 255 25.87 17.21 19.57
C GLU A 255 25.88 18.67 20.08
N GLU A 256 24.79 19.43 19.86
CA GLU A 256 24.66 20.80 20.38
C GLU A 256 24.63 20.88 21.93
N GLU A 257 24.03 19.91 22.61
CA GLU A 257 23.97 19.87 24.09
C GLU A 257 25.29 19.42 24.73
N SER A 258 26.07 18.58 24.02
CA SER A 258 27.42 18.20 24.44
C SER A 258 28.38 19.37 24.28
N GLN A 259 28.33 20.09 23.15
CA GLN A 259 29.21 21.24 22.89
C GLN A 259 28.91 22.44 23.80
N LYS A 260 27.63 22.72 24.10
CA LYS A 260 27.25 23.77 25.07
C LYS A 260 27.58 23.49 26.54
N ARG A 261 27.94 22.24 26.89
CA ARG A 261 28.40 21.89 28.25
C ARG A 261 29.92 21.90 28.41
N THR A 262 30.67 21.97 27.31
CA THR A 262 32.14 22.01 27.28
C THR A 262 32.72 23.35 26.81
N ALA A 263 31.86 24.33 26.51
CA ALA A 263 32.22 25.73 26.28
C ALA A 263 31.69 26.58 27.45
#